data_AF-A0A0W0S7S4-F1
#
_entry.id   AF-A0A0W0S7S4-F1
#
_cell.length_a   1.000
_cell.length_b   1.000
_cell.length_c   1.000
_cell.angle_alpha   90.00
_cell.angle_beta   90.00
_cell.angle_gamma   90.00
#
_symmetry.space_group_name_H-M   'P 1'
#
loop_
_entity.id
_entity.type
_entity.pdbx_description
1 polymer ?
#
loop_
_entity_poly.entity_id
_entity_poly.type
_entity_poly.pdbx_seq_one_letter_code
_entity_poly.pdbx_strand_id
1 'polypeptide(L)'
;MKLFRMMLLGFLFSASLFTQVSAAPVEDHALAVPVEDYDFQQERMKLTPDSVIVISTFDSEDHVTAYTYAGVRLWNAPFHAKILSWQIAGDYVFIFSKDRKGTKTYITCLNRHTGALIWQKP
;
A
#
# COMPACT_ATOMS: atom_id res chain seq x y z
N MET A 1 -60.53 24.47 25.19
CA MET A 1 -61.77 24.27 24.41
C MET A 1 -61.41 24.04 22.94
N LYS A 2 -61.91 22.94 22.36
CA LYS A 2 -62.00 22.64 20.90
C LYS A 2 -60.64 22.42 20.21
N LEU A 3 -60.13 21.22 19.94
CA LEU A 3 -60.72 20.04 19.30
C LEU A 3 -61.21 20.33 17.88
N PHE A 4 -60.36 20.04 16.88
CA PHE A 4 -60.81 19.69 15.54
C PHE A 4 -59.90 18.61 14.92
N ARG A 5 -60.52 17.44 14.71
CA ARG A 5 -60.09 16.33 13.86
C ARG A 5 -59.94 16.80 12.41
N MET A 6 -58.99 16.25 11.67
CA MET A 6 -59.21 15.92 10.26
C MET A 6 -58.42 14.68 9.86
N MET A 7 -59.07 13.82 9.07
CA MET A 7 -58.79 12.41 8.81
C MET A 7 -57.63 12.13 7.84
N LEU A 8 -56.97 11.00 8.13
CA LEU A 8 -56.43 9.95 7.25
C LEU A 8 -56.48 10.12 5.72
N LEU A 9 -55.32 9.85 5.09
CA LEU A 9 -55.14 9.06 3.85
C LEU A 9 -53.66 8.61 3.85
N GLY A 10 -53.30 7.36 4.14
CA GLY A 10 -53.46 6.22 3.24
C GLY A 10 -52.17 5.98 2.45
N PHE A 11 -51.15 5.37 3.06
CA PHE A 11 -50.00 4.80 2.34
C PHE A 11 -49.84 3.34 2.74
N LEU A 12 -50.31 2.46 1.86
CA LEU A 12 -50.17 1.01 1.93
C LEU A 12 -48.71 0.67 1.56
N PHE A 13 -47.91 0.25 2.54
CA PHE A 13 -46.63 -0.41 2.29
C PHE A 13 -46.89 -1.90 2.09
N SER A 14 -46.84 -2.32 0.82
CA SER A 14 -46.87 -3.72 0.41
C SER A 14 -45.56 -4.41 0.77
N ALA A 15 -45.61 -5.30 1.76
CA ALA A 15 -44.51 -6.22 2.08
C ALA A 15 -44.54 -7.40 1.10
N SER A 16 -43.60 -7.46 0.16
CA SER A 16 -43.36 -8.63 -0.68
C SER A 16 -42.59 -9.70 0.11
N LEU A 17 -43.27 -10.82 0.37
CA LEU A 17 -42.69 -12.06 0.89
C LEU A 17 -41.72 -12.64 -0.16
N PHE A 18 -40.43 -12.74 0.17
CA PHE A 18 -39.50 -13.58 -0.57
C PHE A 18 -39.30 -14.89 0.19
N THR A 19 -39.80 -15.99 -0.38
CA THR A 19 -39.47 -17.36 0.01
C THR A 19 -38.08 -17.70 -0.54
N GLN A 20 -37.07 -17.79 0.31
CA GLN A 20 -35.79 -18.42 -0.05
C GLN A 20 -35.85 -19.91 0.25
N VAL A 21 -35.75 -20.71 -0.81
CA VAL A 21 -35.52 -22.16 -0.75
C VAL A 21 -34.08 -22.40 -0.29
N SER A 22 -33.96 -23.17 0.79
CA SER A 22 -32.70 -23.68 1.33
C SER A 22 -32.12 -24.78 0.43
N ALA A 23 -30.88 -24.61 -0.01
CA ALA A 23 -30.04 -25.69 -0.53
C ALA A 23 -28.76 -25.71 0.31
N ALA A 24 -28.50 -26.85 0.94
CA ALA A 24 -27.38 -27.10 1.85
C ALA A 24 -26.01 -26.97 1.14
N PRO A 25 -24.92 -26.62 1.87
CA PRO A 25 -23.61 -26.45 1.29
C PRO A 25 -22.95 -27.80 0.98
N VAL A 26 -22.30 -27.88 -0.19
CA VAL A 26 -21.31 -28.93 -0.48
C VAL A 26 -20.01 -28.52 0.20
N GLU A 27 -19.59 -29.27 1.21
CA GLU A 27 -18.31 -29.06 1.88
C GLU A 27 -17.15 -29.46 0.95
N ASP A 28 -16.52 -28.46 0.34
CA ASP A 28 -15.19 -28.59 -0.26
C ASP A 28 -14.18 -28.02 0.75
N HIS A 29 -13.62 -28.90 1.59
CA HIS A 29 -12.59 -28.53 2.57
C HIS A 29 -11.22 -28.38 1.89
N ALA A 30 -11.13 -27.49 0.90
CA ALA A 30 -9.86 -26.89 0.57
C ALA A 30 -9.57 -25.87 1.68
N LEU A 31 -8.59 -26.18 2.55
CA LEU A 31 -8.06 -25.23 3.51
C LEU A 31 -7.49 -24.04 2.72
N ALA A 32 -8.32 -23.03 2.48
CA ALA A 32 -7.87 -21.74 2.00
C ALA A 32 -6.93 -21.18 3.08
N VAL A 33 -5.63 -21.29 2.85
CA VAL A 33 -4.66 -20.52 3.63
C VAL A 33 -5.08 -19.07 3.46
N PRO A 34 -5.46 -18.35 4.52
CA PRO A 34 -5.72 -16.93 4.40
C PRO A 34 -4.41 -16.31 3.92
N VAL A 35 -4.40 -15.89 2.66
CA VAL A 35 -3.39 -14.95 2.20
C VAL A 35 -3.71 -13.69 2.98
N GLU A 36 -2.99 -13.47 4.08
CA GLU A 36 -2.96 -12.16 4.72
C GLU A 36 -2.45 -11.20 3.64
N ASP A 37 -3.40 -10.53 2.97
CA ASP A 37 -3.11 -9.35 2.17
C ASP A 37 -2.40 -8.39 3.11
N TYR A 38 -1.07 -8.32 3.00
CA TYR A 38 -0.25 -7.39 3.76
C TYR A 38 -0.90 -6.01 3.67
N ASP A 39 -1.24 -5.42 4.81
CA ASP A 39 -1.81 -4.08 4.88
C ASP A 39 -1.01 -3.15 3.96
N PHE A 40 -1.70 -2.62 2.95
CA PHE A 40 -1.15 -1.91 1.77
C PHE A 40 -0.57 -0.52 2.12
N GLN A 41 0.12 -0.39 3.25
CA GLN A 41 0.46 0.89 3.89
C GLN A 41 1.99 1.08 4.04
N GLN A 42 2.80 0.50 3.16
CA GLN A 42 4.16 1.00 2.97
C GLN A 42 4.08 2.16 1.96
N GLU A 43 4.43 3.38 2.36
CA GLU A 43 4.63 4.50 1.44
C GLU A 43 5.77 4.16 0.46
N ARG A 44 5.50 3.34 -0.56
CA ARG A 44 6.50 2.88 -1.53
C ARG A 44 6.82 3.92 -2.59
N MET A 45 6.07 5.01 -2.63
CA MET A 45 6.23 6.06 -3.62
C MET A 45 6.23 7.43 -2.93
N LYS A 46 7.15 8.30 -3.34
CA LYS A 46 7.17 9.72 -2.96
C LYS A 46 7.33 10.57 -4.21
N LEU A 47 6.58 11.66 -4.27
CA LEU A 47 6.71 12.68 -5.29
C LEU A 47 7.67 13.77 -4.81
N THR A 48 8.41 14.34 -5.74
CA THR A 48 9.27 15.51 -5.55
C THR A 48 8.97 16.49 -6.69
N PRO A 49 9.39 17.77 -6.63
CA PRO A 49 9.06 18.72 -7.70
C PRO A 49 9.44 18.27 -9.12
N ASP A 50 10.44 17.40 -9.26
CA ASP A 50 11.04 17.01 -10.55
C ASP A 50 10.90 15.50 -10.88
N SER A 51 10.51 14.65 -9.91
CA SER A 51 10.57 13.20 -10.08
C SER A 51 9.62 12.41 -9.17
N VAL A 52 9.30 11.20 -9.60
CA VAL A 52 8.63 10.15 -8.83
C VAL A 52 9.67 9.14 -8.39
N ILE A 53 9.81 8.90 -7.09
CA ILE A 53 10.72 7.88 -6.55
C ILE A 53 9.91 6.74 -5.97
N VAL A 54 10.27 5.51 -6.32
CA VAL A 54 9.55 4.29 -5.95
C VAL A 54 10.50 3.26 -5.36
N ILE A 55 10.03 2.54 -4.34
CA ILE A 55 10.66 1.34 -3.81
C ILE A 55 9.96 0.09 -4.36
N SER A 56 10.76 -0.81 -4.91
CA SER A 56 10.33 -2.15 -5.31
C SER A 56 11.06 -3.18 -4.47
N THR A 57 10.34 -4.14 -3.91
CA THR A 57 10.89 -5.18 -3.03
C THR A 57 10.69 -6.52 -3.69
N PHE A 58 11.78 -7.27 -3.87
CA PHE A 58 11.77 -8.65 -4.36
C PHE A 58 12.37 -9.58 -3.31
N ASP A 59 12.35 -10.90 -3.58
CA ASP A 59 12.83 -11.91 -2.63
C ASP A 59 14.34 -11.83 -2.37
N SER A 60 15.12 -11.44 -3.39
CA SER A 60 16.58 -11.37 -3.33
C SER A 60 17.15 -9.96 -3.18
N GLU A 61 16.43 -8.94 -3.65
CA GLU A 61 16.88 -7.55 -3.65
C GLU A 61 15.71 -6.57 -3.64
N ASP A 62 15.98 -5.37 -3.13
CA ASP A 62 15.08 -4.23 -3.18
C ASP A 62 15.70 -3.19 -4.12
N HIS A 63 14.89 -2.26 -4.60
CA HIS A 63 15.30 -1.23 -5.52
C HIS A 63 14.72 0.10 -5.08
N VAL A 64 15.50 1.16 -5.24
CA VAL A 64 15.01 2.53 -5.25
C VAL A 64 15.17 3.06 -6.68
N THR A 65 14.08 3.47 -7.29
CA THR A 65 14.08 3.91 -8.71
C THR A 65 13.41 5.26 -8.83
N ALA A 66 14.01 6.17 -9.59
CA ALA A 66 13.41 7.45 -9.93
C ALA A 66 12.94 7.49 -11.38
N TYR A 67 11.83 8.18 -11.60
CA TYR A 67 11.21 8.42 -12.89
C TYR A 67 10.84 9.89 -13.03
N THR A 68 10.76 10.35 -14.28
CA THR A 68 10.03 11.58 -14.62
C THR A 68 8.53 11.39 -14.46
N TYR A 69 7.76 12.47 -14.45
CA TYR A 69 6.29 12.40 -14.48
C TYR A 69 5.70 11.77 -15.74
N ALA A 70 6.49 11.68 -16.82
CA ALA A 70 6.11 10.97 -18.04
C ALA A 70 6.43 9.46 -17.99
N GLY A 71 6.97 8.96 -16.87
CA GLY A 71 7.33 7.54 -16.72
C GLY A 71 8.69 7.16 -17.30
N VAL A 72 9.49 8.11 -17.77
CA VAL A 72 10.88 7.84 -18.20
C VAL A 72 11.75 7.62 -16.98
N ARG A 73 12.46 6.47 -16.92
CA ARG A 73 13.39 6.15 -15.82
C ARG A 73 14.60 7.07 -15.83
N LEU A 74 14.88 7.70 -14.70
CA LEU A 74 16.05 8.55 -14.46
C LEU A 74 17.24 7.73 -13.95
N TRP A 75 17.04 6.96 -12.89
CA TRP A 75 18.06 6.09 -12.29
C TRP A 75 17.43 4.94 -11.50
N ASN A 76 18.23 3.89 -11.24
CA ASN A 76 17.87 2.73 -10.43
C ASN A 76 19.04 2.35 -9.52
N ALA A 77 18.78 2.21 -8.23
CA ALA A 77 19.74 1.81 -7.22
C ALA A 77 19.30 0.48 -6.56
N PRO A 78 20.01 -0.64 -6.81
CA PRO A 78 19.71 -1.92 -6.19
C PRO A 78 20.23 -2.00 -4.75
N PHE A 79 19.52 -2.71 -3.90
CA PHE A 79 19.83 -2.99 -2.50
C PHE A 79 19.68 -4.50 -2.24
N HIS A 80 20.79 -5.18 -1.95
CA HIS A 80 20.67 -6.58 -1.49
C HIS A 80 19.98 -6.68 -0.12
N ALA A 81 20.13 -5.65 0.73
CA ALA A 81 19.41 -5.52 2.00
C ALA A 81 17.93 -5.22 1.77
N LYS A 82 17.08 -5.67 2.69
CA LYS A 82 15.64 -5.35 2.69
C LYS A 82 15.43 -3.94 3.21
N ILE A 83 14.75 -3.10 2.44
CA ILE A 83 14.43 -1.73 2.84
C ILE A 83 13.26 -1.77 3.82
N LEU A 84 13.46 -1.13 4.97
CA LEU A 84 12.45 -1.04 6.03
C LEU A 84 11.72 0.30 5.99
N SER A 85 12.45 1.38 5.73
CA SER A 85 11.91 2.74 5.65
C SER A 85 12.83 3.64 4.83
N TRP A 86 12.30 4.78 4.38
CA TRP A 86 13.03 5.75 3.59
C TRP A 86 12.42 7.15 3.69
N GLN A 87 13.24 8.18 3.50
CA GLN A 87 12.82 9.57 3.49
C GLN A 87 13.62 10.38 2.47
N ILE A 88 13.06 11.50 2.03
CA ILE A 88 13.70 12.46 1.15
C ILE A 88 13.93 13.76 1.93
N ALA A 89 15.13 14.33 1.83
CA ALA A 89 15.40 15.68 2.32
C ALA A 89 16.33 16.42 1.35
N GLY A 90 15.81 17.47 0.70
CA GLY A 90 16.55 18.20 -0.33
C GLY A 90 17.01 17.28 -1.46
N ASP A 91 18.32 17.24 -1.70
CA ASP A 91 18.95 16.44 -2.75
C ASP A 91 19.36 15.04 -2.30
N TYR A 92 18.82 14.57 -1.17
CA TYR A 92 19.21 13.31 -0.55
C TYR A 92 18.02 12.37 -0.36
N VAL A 93 18.29 11.08 -0.56
CA VAL A 93 17.39 9.98 -0.19
C VAL A 93 18.07 9.17 0.91
N PHE A 94 17.40 9.07 2.06
CA PHE A 94 17.86 8.28 3.20
C PHE A 94 17.08 6.98 3.26
N ILE A 95 17.80 5.87 3.39
CA ILE A 95 17.24 4.52 3.33
C ILE A 95 17.70 3.78 4.58
N PHE A 96 16.74 3.33 5.38
CA PHE A 96 16.96 2.42 6.48
C PHE A 96 16.67 0.99 6.02
N SER A 97 17.67 0.13 6.12
CA SER A 97 17.62 -1.24 5.61
C SER A 97 18.19 -2.23 6.61
N LYS A 98 17.86 -3.51 6.40
CA LYS A 98 18.37 -4.64 7.17
C LYS A 98 18.90 -5.70 6.21
N ASP A 99 20.05 -6.30 6.52
CA ASP A 99 20.49 -7.46 5.75
C ASP A 99 19.42 -8.56 5.78
N ARG A 100 19.35 -9.41 4.73
CA ARG A 100 18.27 -10.41 4.65
C ARG A 100 18.34 -11.50 5.71
N LYS A 101 19.51 -11.69 6.34
CA LYS A 101 19.67 -12.57 7.51
C LYS A 101 19.17 -11.93 8.80
N GLY A 102 18.93 -10.63 8.80
CA GLY A 102 18.42 -9.89 9.93
C GLY A 102 19.44 -9.64 11.04
N THR A 103 20.74 -9.66 10.73
CA THR A 103 21.86 -9.52 11.67
C THR A 103 22.41 -8.10 11.75
N LYS A 104 22.19 -7.28 10.72
CA LYS A 104 22.74 -5.92 10.61
C LYS A 104 21.71 -4.98 10.00
N THR A 105 21.68 -3.76 10.51
CA THR A 105 20.99 -2.64 9.88
C THR A 105 21.98 -1.75 9.16
N TYR A 106 21.48 -0.92 8.26
CA TYR A 106 22.26 0.13 7.63
C TYR A 106 21.38 1.36 7.42
N ILE A 107 21.99 2.53 7.58
CA ILE A 107 21.48 3.78 7.03
C ILE A 107 22.33 4.16 5.81
N THR A 108 21.67 4.37 4.68
CA THR A 108 22.30 4.69 3.40
C THR A 108 21.80 6.04 2.91
N CYS A 109 22.70 6.87 2.41
CA CYS A 109 22.40 8.14 1.78
C CYS A 109 22.75 8.09 0.29
N LEU A 110 21.77 8.37 -0.56
CA LEU A 110 21.93 8.50 -2.00
C LEU A 110 21.73 9.95 -2.44
N ASN A 111 22.40 10.34 -3.51
CA ASN A 111 22.06 11.54 -4.26
C ASN A 111 20.70 11.32 -4.97
N ARG A 112 19.73 12.19 -4.71
CA ARG A 112 18.35 12.09 -5.22
C ARG A 112 18.25 12.23 -6.75
N HIS A 113 19.18 12.94 -7.37
CA HIS A 113 19.16 13.22 -8.81
C HIS A 113 19.82 12.13 -9.63
N THR A 114 20.78 11.41 -9.06
CA THR A 114 21.58 10.42 -9.78
C THR A 114 21.46 8.99 -9.26
N GLY A 115 20.92 8.80 -8.06
CA GLY A 115 20.91 7.51 -7.35
C GLY A 115 22.30 7.09 -6.84
N ALA A 116 23.32 7.92 -7.00
CA ALA A 116 24.68 7.59 -6.59
C ALA A 116 24.80 7.48 -5.06
N LEU A 117 25.50 6.45 -4.59
CA LEU A 117 25.83 6.28 -3.18
C LEU A 117 26.73 7.43 -2.70
N ILE A 118 26.30 8.13 -1.67
CA ILE A 118 27.11 9.16 -1.00
C ILE A 118 27.83 8.55 0.19
N TRP A 119 27.08 7.89 1.08
CA TRP A 119 27.64 7.16 2.22
C TRP A 119 26.69 6.08 2.72
N GLN A 120 27.26 5.14 3.48
CA GLN A 120 26.53 4.11 4.22
C GLN A 120 27.17 3.92 5.59
N LYS A 121 26.33 3.71 6.62
CA LYS A 121 26.76 3.36 7.98
C LYS A 121 25.95 2.17 8.51
N PRO A 122 26.57 1.27 9.30
CA PRO A 122 25.85 0.21 10.01
C PRO A 122 24.93 0.79 11.09
#